data_AF-A0A7K1GUZ4-F1
#
_entry.id   AF-A0A7K1GUZ4-F1
#
_cell.length_a   1.000
_cell.length_b   1.000
_cell.length_c   1.000
_cell.angle_alpha   90.00
_cell.angle_beta   90.00
_cell.angle_gamma   90.00
#
_symmetry.space_group_name_H-M   'P 1'
#
loop_
_entity.id
_entity.type
_entity.pdbx_description
1 polymer ?
#
loop_
_entity_poly.entity_id
_entity_poly.type
_entity_poly.pdbx_seq_one_letter_code
_entity_poly.pdbx_strand_id
1 'polypeptide(L)'
;MRQARLIRDKTFGSRVTYSPKVFIPLTMLCRDKCGYCTFAQPPAKLENPYLLAEQVLAIAKQGAKAGCHEALFTLGERPELRYEVARDWLKQNNYDSTVHYLHDMAALVLKETGLLPHANAGALYRDELEMLRRVSPSQGMMIETLRDDLDCHRGAPDKEPQRRLDTLNFAGELNIAFTTGILVGIGETRQDRIDALEAIAASHAKYGHVQEVIVQNFLPKPLTIMQREKPCPQDEYLWTIAAARVILPPEIHLQAPPNLSDDFGVLLDAGIDDWGGVSPVTADHVNPERPWPALDKLREATEKRDKVLAPRLTIYPEFATAPTKWLDETLYFKVLDRSDAEGLGRDDPGQVWPEKVTAADVVQDGAEVILIGHRSTQWYSGANNPPPVLITARVDGDKIKAGPIAEVLRGVELGQQVDQDQIVTLFGARGPEVNAVAALADQLRKQVVGDVVTWVHNRNINYTNVCTFKCKFCGFSKGPLSLNLRGTPYLLTLDDIALRASEAWDKGATEVTLQGGIHPDFDGDYYIDVARAVKDAVPQMH
;
A
#
# COMPACT_ATOMS: atom_id res chain seq x y z
N MET A 1 16.53 -14.20 -19.35
CA MET A 1 15.62 -13.07 -19.64
C MET A 1 14.26 -13.50 -20.20
N ARG A 2 14.15 -14.08 -21.42
CA ARG A 2 12.82 -14.51 -21.95
C ARG A 2 12.05 -15.42 -20.99
N GLN A 3 12.71 -16.46 -20.46
CA GLN A 3 12.09 -17.36 -19.48
C GLN A 3 11.66 -16.64 -18.20
N ALA A 4 12.49 -15.73 -17.68
CA ALA A 4 12.18 -14.94 -16.49
C ALA A 4 10.93 -14.07 -16.70
N ARG A 5 10.79 -13.40 -17.86
CA ARG A 5 9.57 -12.65 -18.21
C ARG A 5 8.34 -13.55 -18.25
N LEU A 6 8.43 -14.73 -18.88
CA LEU A 6 7.30 -15.66 -18.93
C LEU A 6 6.86 -16.12 -17.54
N ILE A 7 7.81 -16.39 -16.63
CA ILE A 7 7.48 -16.72 -15.24
C ILE A 7 6.80 -15.52 -14.56
N ARG A 8 7.40 -14.32 -14.64
CA ARG A 8 6.85 -13.10 -14.04
C ARG A 8 5.45 -12.80 -14.56
N ASP A 9 5.26 -12.81 -15.87
CA ASP A 9 3.98 -12.49 -16.52
C ASP A 9 2.90 -13.53 -16.18
N LYS A 10 3.28 -14.80 -16.02
CA LYS A 10 2.35 -15.86 -15.60
C LYS A 10 1.87 -15.66 -14.16
N THR A 11 2.75 -15.22 -13.26
CA THR A 11 2.42 -15.07 -11.83
C THR A 11 1.75 -13.74 -11.54
N PHE A 12 2.31 -12.64 -12.02
CA PHE A 12 1.92 -11.27 -11.63
C PHE A 12 1.18 -10.51 -12.75
N GLY A 13 1.01 -11.13 -13.93
CA GLY A 13 0.29 -10.53 -15.05
C GLY A 13 0.96 -9.25 -15.58
N SER A 14 0.16 -8.19 -15.74
CA SER A 14 0.61 -6.86 -16.15
C SER A 14 1.12 -6.00 -14.98
N ARG A 15 0.94 -6.44 -13.74
CA ARG A 15 1.24 -5.64 -12.55
C ARG A 15 2.75 -5.54 -12.30
N VAL A 16 3.19 -4.32 -12.01
CA VAL A 16 4.50 -4.01 -11.45
C VAL A 16 4.29 -3.12 -10.24
N THR A 17 4.87 -3.46 -9.10
CA THR A 17 4.66 -2.74 -7.85
C THR A 17 5.83 -1.83 -7.47
N TYR A 18 5.57 -0.91 -6.56
CA TYR A 18 6.59 -0.12 -5.85
C TYR A 18 6.06 0.25 -4.47
N SER A 19 6.93 0.47 -3.50
CA SER A 19 6.51 0.95 -2.17
C SER A 19 6.76 2.46 -2.03
N PRO A 20 5.71 3.31 -1.94
CA PRO A 20 5.85 4.69 -1.53
C PRO A 20 6.33 4.77 -0.07
N LYS A 21 7.59 5.16 0.14
CA LYS A 21 8.21 5.09 1.48
C LYS A 21 8.95 6.36 1.90
N VAL A 22 9.14 6.52 3.19
CA VAL A 22 10.21 7.35 3.75
C VAL A 22 11.33 6.48 4.31
N PHE A 23 12.56 6.93 4.13
CA PHE A 23 13.74 6.30 4.69
C PHE A 23 14.09 6.96 6.03
N ILE A 24 14.10 6.18 7.10
CA ILE A 24 14.42 6.64 8.46
C ILE A 24 15.75 5.99 8.88
N PRO A 25 16.88 6.70 8.77
CA PRO A 25 18.20 6.18 9.16
C PRO A 25 18.36 6.29 10.68
N LEU A 26 17.69 5.43 11.45
CA LEU A 26 17.58 5.55 12.91
C LEU A 26 18.96 5.69 13.59
N THR A 27 19.96 4.97 13.08
CA THR A 27 21.36 5.22 13.39
C THR A 27 22.23 4.84 12.21
N MET A 28 23.24 5.66 11.94
CA MET A 28 24.31 5.36 11.00
C MET A 28 25.53 4.74 11.69
N LEU A 29 25.50 4.52 13.00
CA LEU A 29 26.54 3.75 13.69
C LEU A 29 26.33 2.26 13.41
N CYS A 30 27.42 1.52 13.16
CA CYS A 30 27.38 0.08 12.92
C CYS A 30 28.59 -0.60 13.55
N ARG A 31 28.42 -1.80 14.12
CA ARG A 31 29.57 -2.59 14.57
C ARG A 31 30.37 -3.16 13.41
N ASP A 32 29.70 -3.52 12.32
CA ASP A 32 30.31 -4.05 11.11
C ASP A 32 31.16 -3.02 10.36
N LYS A 33 32.05 -3.52 9.50
CA LYS A 33 32.96 -2.74 8.65
C LYS A 33 32.90 -3.17 7.19
N CYS A 34 31.70 -3.31 6.64
CA CYS A 34 31.53 -3.72 5.24
C CYS A 34 32.30 -2.80 4.28
N GLY A 35 33.14 -3.37 3.43
CA GLY A 35 34.06 -2.65 2.55
C GLY A 35 33.39 -1.83 1.45
N TYR A 36 32.13 -2.10 1.13
CA TYR A 36 31.31 -1.40 0.14
C TYR A 36 30.33 -0.37 0.76
N CYS A 37 30.20 -0.31 2.08
CA CYS A 37 29.11 0.42 2.74
C CYS A 37 29.49 1.87 3.07
N THR A 38 28.70 2.82 2.57
CA THR A 38 28.78 4.25 2.91
C THR A 38 27.80 4.67 4.01
N PHE A 39 26.81 3.83 4.32
CA PHE A 39 25.80 4.11 5.33
C PHE A 39 26.39 4.14 6.74
N ALA A 40 27.31 3.22 7.04
CA ALA A 40 27.98 3.18 8.34
C ALA A 40 28.96 4.35 8.49
N GLN A 41 28.76 5.15 9.52
CA GLN A 41 29.60 6.31 9.86
C GLN A 41 30.23 6.15 11.25
N PRO A 42 31.44 6.69 11.46
CA PRO A 42 32.02 6.77 12.80
C PRO A 42 31.29 7.85 13.63
N PRO A 43 31.29 7.74 14.97
CA PRO A 43 30.65 8.72 15.86
C PRO A 43 31.02 10.18 15.59
N ALA A 44 32.28 10.46 15.23
CA ALA A 44 32.76 11.81 14.97
C ALA A 44 32.08 12.53 13.79
N LYS A 45 31.33 11.81 12.95
CA LYS A 45 30.57 12.39 11.83
C LYS A 45 29.10 12.61 12.14
N LEU A 46 28.63 12.19 13.32
CA LEU A 46 27.23 12.26 13.70
C LEU A 46 27.04 13.27 14.82
N GLU A 47 25.96 14.06 14.73
CA GLU A 47 25.56 14.96 15.81
C GLU A 47 25.05 14.16 17.02
N ASN A 48 24.27 13.11 16.76
CA ASN A 48 23.74 12.20 17.78
C ASN A 48 23.96 10.73 17.36
N PRO A 49 24.19 9.79 18.31
CA PRO A 49 24.32 8.37 18.01
C PRO A 49 23.08 7.76 17.33
N TYR A 50 21.90 8.28 17.65
CA TYR A 50 20.61 7.90 17.05
C TYR A 50 19.82 9.16 16.71
N LEU A 51 18.92 9.06 15.72
CA LEU A 51 17.89 10.08 15.52
C LEU A 51 17.00 10.16 16.75
N LEU A 52 16.66 11.38 17.17
CA LEU A 52 15.70 11.62 18.25
C LEU A 52 14.27 11.31 17.80
N ALA A 53 13.38 11.01 18.74
CA ALA A 53 11.98 10.70 18.46
C ALA A 53 11.26 11.80 17.65
N GLU A 54 11.57 13.07 17.92
CA GLU A 54 11.05 14.22 17.18
C GLU A 54 11.55 14.27 15.73
N GLN A 55 12.79 13.88 15.47
CA GLN A 55 13.37 13.83 14.13
C GLN A 55 12.77 12.67 13.33
N VAL A 56 12.62 11.50 13.97
CA VAL A 56 11.91 10.33 13.40
C VAL A 56 10.48 10.72 13.01
N LEU A 57 9.74 11.36 13.92
CA LEU A 57 8.37 11.81 13.65
C LEU A 57 8.29 12.88 12.59
N ALA A 58 9.25 13.80 12.52
CA ALA A 58 9.28 14.83 11.49
C ALA A 58 9.40 14.20 10.09
N ILE A 59 10.31 13.23 9.91
CA ILE A 59 10.46 12.49 8.64
C ILE A 59 9.17 11.73 8.31
N ALA A 60 8.63 10.98 9.29
CA ALA A 60 7.42 10.19 9.09
C ALA A 60 6.21 11.05 8.71
N LYS A 61 6.02 12.22 9.34
CA LYS A 61 4.94 13.16 9.02
C LYS A 61 5.07 13.73 7.60
N GLN A 62 6.29 14.01 7.15
CA GLN A 62 6.52 14.43 5.76
C GLN A 62 6.15 13.31 4.78
N GLY A 63 6.53 12.07 5.09
CA GLY A 63 6.15 10.89 4.31
C GLY A 63 4.63 10.70 4.19
N ALA A 64 3.94 10.71 5.33
CA ALA A 64 2.48 10.56 5.37
C ALA A 64 1.78 11.68 4.57
N LYS A 65 2.26 12.92 4.66
CA LYS A 65 1.74 14.06 3.87
C LYS A 65 2.01 13.89 2.37
N ALA A 66 3.10 13.22 1.99
CA ALA A 66 3.45 12.92 0.61
C ALA A 66 2.81 11.64 0.05
N GLY A 67 1.89 11.01 0.80
CA GLY A 67 1.20 9.79 0.37
C GLY A 67 2.03 8.51 0.51
N CYS A 68 3.08 8.50 1.36
CA CYS A 68 3.80 7.26 1.65
C CYS A 68 2.92 6.28 2.44
N HIS A 69 3.13 4.98 2.24
CA HIS A 69 2.55 3.93 3.07
C HIS A 69 3.57 3.34 4.04
N GLU A 70 4.84 3.32 3.66
CA GLU A 70 5.91 2.65 4.40
C GLU A 70 6.83 3.64 5.12
N ALA A 71 7.21 3.28 6.35
CA ALA A 71 8.33 3.87 7.06
C ALA A 71 9.47 2.85 7.11
N LEU A 72 10.43 2.98 6.20
CA LEU A 72 11.58 2.10 6.13
C LEU A 72 12.60 2.50 7.19
N PHE A 73 12.64 1.77 8.29
CA PHE A 73 13.71 1.90 9.28
C PHE A 73 14.94 1.16 8.79
N THR A 74 16.04 1.87 8.65
CA THR A 74 17.35 1.29 8.34
C THR A 74 18.37 1.78 9.36
N LEU A 75 19.23 0.87 9.80
CA LEU A 75 20.18 1.12 10.87
C LEU A 75 21.39 0.22 10.74
N GLY A 76 22.51 0.65 11.33
CA GLY A 76 23.65 -0.24 11.51
C GLY A 76 23.40 -1.27 12.60
N GLU A 77 24.10 -2.40 12.49
CA GLU A 77 23.92 -3.55 13.36
C GLU A 77 24.65 -3.33 14.69
N ARG A 78 23.90 -3.45 15.79
CA ARG A 78 24.36 -3.42 17.20
C ARG A 78 25.53 -2.45 17.47
N PRO A 79 25.42 -1.16 17.11
CA PRO A 79 26.51 -0.19 17.33
C PRO A 79 26.96 -0.10 18.79
N GLU A 80 26.08 -0.36 19.75
CA GLU A 80 26.37 -0.38 21.18
C GLU A 80 27.45 -1.38 21.59
N LEU A 81 27.67 -2.45 20.82
CA LEU A 81 28.73 -3.42 21.07
C LEU A 81 30.13 -2.91 20.69
N ARG A 82 30.19 -1.91 19.79
CA ARG A 82 31.45 -1.34 19.31
C ARG A 82 31.72 0.06 19.86
N TYR A 83 30.69 0.88 20.04
CA TYR A 83 30.82 2.29 20.39
C TYR A 83 30.21 2.56 21.77
N GLU A 84 31.04 3.02 22.70
CA GLU A 84 30.60 3.41 24.06
C GLU A 84 29.53 4.50 24.00
N VAL A 85 29.67 5.49 23.12
CA VAL A 85 28.68 6.57 22.95
C VAL A 85 27.28 6.05 22.59
N ALA A 86 27.18 4.96 21.83
CA ALA A 86 25.90 4.36 21.48
C ALA A 86 25.28 3.65 22.68
N ARG A 87 26.10 2.94 23.47
CA ARG A 87 25.69 2.24 24.69
C ARG A 87 25.26 3.21 25.78
N ASP A 88 26.03 4.27 25.99
CA ASP A 88 25.74 5.30 26.99
C ASP A 88 24.47 6.06 26.63
N TRP A 89 24.28 6.39 25.35
CA TRP A 89 23.05 7.05 24.89
C TRP A 89 21.83 6.17 25.15
N LEU A 90 21.87 4.88 24.81
CA LEU A 90 20.75 3.95 25.06
C LEU A 90 20.43 3.89 26.56
N LYS A 91 21.45 3.73 27.42
CA LYS A 91 21.29 3.69 28.87
C LYS A 91 20.69 4.98 29.43
N GLN A 92 21.15 6.14 28.96
CA GLN A 92 20.63 7.45 29.38
C GLN A 92 19.17 7.66 28.96
N ASN A 93 18.75 7.02 27.87
CA ASN A 93 17.38 7.07 27.36
C ASN A 93 16.53 5.86 27.78
N ASN A 94 17.00 5.05 28.74
CA ASN A 94 16.31 3.88 29.28
C ASN A 94 16.00 2.76 28.26
N TYR A 95 16.91 2.53 27.32
CA TYR A 95 16.84 1.44 26.36
C TYR A 95 17.92 0.39 26.62
N ASP A 96 17.53 -0.89 26.57
CA ASP A 96 18.45 -2.01 26.75
C ASP A 96 19.31 -2.29 25.51
N SER A 97 18.79 -1.99 24.32
CA SER A 97 19.49 -2.19 23.05
C SER A 97 18.98 -1.27 21.95
N THR A 98 19.72 -1.21 20.84
CA THR A 98 19.28 -0.51 19.63
C THR A 98 17.92 -1.01 19.14
N VAL A 99 17.64 -2.32 19.28
CA VAL A 99 16.37 -2.93 18.83
C VAL A 99 15.20 -2.49 19.69
N HIS A 100 15.38 -2.31 21.01
CA HIS A 100 14.35 -1.75 21.88
C HIS A 100 14.00 -0.31 21.49
N TYR A 101 15.02 0.50 21.14
CA TYR A 101 14.75 1.85 20.64
C TYR A 101 14.02 1.84 19.29
N LEU A 102 14.43 0.96 18.38
CA LEU A 102 13.75 0.77 17.10
C LEU A 102 12.28 0.39 17.28
N HIS A 103 11.96 -0.52 18.21
CA HIS A 103 10.59 -0.92 18.52
C HIS A 103 9.74 0.30 18.89
N ASP A 104 10.22 1.12 19.83
CA ASP A 104 9.48 2.30 20.30
C ASP A 104 9.30 3.35 19.21
N MET A 105 10.31 3.56 18.36
CA MET A 105 10.23 4.48 17.24
C MET A 105 9.27 3.98 16.15
N ALA A 106 9.27 2.69 15.86
CA ALA A 106 8.30 2.07 14.95
C ALA A 106 6.86 2.21 15.50
N ALA A 107 6.65 1.91 16.78
CA ALA A 107 5.35 2.09 17.44
C ALA A 107 4.88 3.55 17.40
N LEU A 108 5.79 4.49 17.65
CA LEU A 108 5.52 5.93 17.61
C LEU A 108 5.11 6.39 16.21
N VAL A 109 5.86 6.00 15.17
CA VAL A 109 5.53 6.32 13.77
C VAL A 109 4.16 5.76 13.39
N LEU A 110 3.92 4.49 13.70
CA LEU A 110 2.67 3.80 13.42
C LEU A 110 1.47 4.48 14.11
N LYS A 111 1.65 4.94 15.35
CA LYS A 111 0.61 5.64 16.11
C LYS A 111 0.31 7.03 15.56
N GLU A 112 1.35 7.83 15.31
CA GLU A 112 1.20 9.27 15.05
C GLU A 112 0.97 9.60 13.57
N THR A 113 1.39 8.70 12.66
CA THR A 113 1.32 8.91 11.20
C THR A 113 0.56 7.79 10.48
N GLY A 114 0.37 6.65 11.15
CA GLY A 114 -0.18 5.45 10.55
C GLY A 114 0.76 4.73 9.58
N LEU A 115 1.89 5.34 9.15
CA LEU A 115 2.84 4.69 8.25
C LEU A 115 3.22 3.32 8.81
N LEU A 116 3.31 2.33 7.92
CA LEU A 116 3.61 0.95 8.26
C LEU A 116 5.13 0.77 8.36
N PRO A 117 5.69 0.44 9.53
CA PRO A 117 7.13 0.26 9.66
C PRO A 117 7.62 -0.99 8.95
N HIS A 118 8.69 -0.85 8.17
CA HIS A 118 9.56 -1.94 7.74
C HIS A 118 10.84 -1.90 8.58
N ALA A 119 11.15 -2.96 9.32
CA ALA A 119 12.39 -3.01 10.09
C ALA A 119 13.50 -3.71 9.31
N ASN A 120 14.42 -2.95 8.72
CA ASN A 120 15.65 -3.46 8.12
C ASN A 120 16.82 -3.25 9.10
N ALA A 121 16.90 -4.14 10.09
CA ALA A 121 17.76 -4.01 11.27
C ALA A 121 18.94 -4.99 11.29
N GLY A 122 19.22 -5.65 10.18
CA GLY A 122 20.33 -6.59 10.08
C GLY A 122 20.05 -7.97 10.69
N ALA A 123 21.10 -8.64 11.15
CA ALA A 123 21.00 -9.98 11.73
C ALA A 123 20.46 -9.92 13.17
N LEU A 124 19.14 -10.09 13.31
CA LEU A 124 18.42 -10.13 14.58
C LEU A 124 18.30 -11.55 15.15
N TYR A 125 18.20 -11.64 16.48
CA TYR A 125 17.84 -12.87 17.17
C TYR A 125 16.33 -13.09 17.17
N ARG A 126 15.89 -14.32 17.50
CA ARG A 126 14.48 -14.72 17.42
C ARG A 126 13.57 -13.85 18.27
N ASP A 127 13.96 -13.55 19.51
CA ASP A 127 13.22 -12.70 20.45
C ASP A 127 13.10 -11.25 19.97
N GLU A 128 14.16 -10.72 19.36
CA GLU A 128 14.16 -9.38 18.76
C GLU A 128 13.21 -9.27 17.56
N LEU A 129 13.21 -10.28 16.68
CA LEU A 129 12.26 -10.40 15.56
C LEU A 129 10.82 -10.45 16.07
N GLU A 130 10.56 -11.27 17.10
CA GLU A 130 9.25 -11.44 17.72
C GLU A 130 8.75 -10.14 18.37
N MET A 131 9.64 -9.38 19.02
CA MET A 131 9.31 -8.06 19.57
C MET A 131 8.91 -7.08 18.47
N LEU A 132 9.73 -6.95 17.41
CA LEU A 132 9.46 -6.02 16.31
C LEU A 132 8.21 -6.39 15.52
N ARG A 133 7.82 -7.67 15.49
CA ARG A 133 6.63 -8.17 14.80
C ARG A 133 5.34 -7.47 15.26
N ARG A 134 5.30 -6.99 16.50
CA ARG A 134 4.15 -6.27 17.08
C ARG A 134 3.96 -4.86 16.52
N VAL A 135 5.01 -4.29 15.92
CA VAL A 135 5.04 -2.89 15.47
C VAL A 135 5.43 -2.74 14.00
N SER A 136 5.80 -3.82 13.32
CA SER A 136 6.20 -3.84 11.92
C SER A 136 5.47 -4.96 11.15
N PRO A 137 4.67 -4.63 10.11
CA PRO A 137 4.04 -5.64 9.27
C PRO A 137 5.04 -6.52 8.51
N SER A 138 6.24 -6.00 8.22
CA SER A 138 7.31 -6.74 7.59
C SER A 138 8.67 -6.31 8.13
N GLN A 139 9.65 -7.21 7.98
CA GLN A 139 11.03 -7.01 8.42
C GLN A 139 11.96 -7.48 7.29
N GLY A 140 13.23 -7.12 7.36
CA GLY A 140 14.15 -7.51 6.31
C GLY A 140 15.61 -7.47 6.68
N MET A 141 16.38 -8.22 5.88
CA MET A 141 17.82 -8.31 5.97
C MET A 141 18.39 -8.97 4.70
N MET A 142 19.44 -8.39 4.13
CA MET A 142 20.16 -9.01 3.00
C MET A 142 21.03 -10.19 3.48
N ILE A 143 20.99 -11.31 2.74
CA ILE A 143 22.00 -12.40 2.83
C ILE A 143 23.30 -11.93 2.20
N GLU A 144 23.20 -11.20 1.08
CA GLU A 144 24.32 -10.74 0.25
C GLU A 144 25.07 -11.86 -0.48
N THR A 145 25.68 -12.78 0.27
CA THR A 145 26.39 -13.96 -0.23
C THR A 145 26.49 -15.01 0.89
N LEU A 146 26.69 -16.28 0.53
CA LEU A 146 27.03 -17.34 1.49
C LEU A 146 28.53 -17.64 1.55
N ARG A 147 29.33 -16.90 0.78
CA ARG A 147 30.78 -17.01 0.76
C ARG A 147 31.38 -16.22 1.93
N ASP A 148 32.06 -16.90 2.84
CA ASP A 148 32.51 -16.37 4.13
C ASP A 148 33.93 -15.74 4.13
N ASP A 149 34.68 -15.89 3.03
CA ASP A 149 36.06 -15.44 2.88
C ASP A 149 36.20 -14.12 2.09
N LEU A 150 35.09 -13.44 1.76
CA LEU A 150 35.15 -12.18 1.02
C LEU A 150 35.82 -11.07 1.84
N ASP A 151 36.85 -10.44 1.27
CA ASP A 151 37.59 -9.33 1.89
C ASP A 151 36.68 -8.17 2.31
N CYS A 152 35.58 -7.94 1.57
CA CYS A 152 34.63 -6.87 1.87
C CYS A 152 33.84 -7.08 3.16
N HIS A 153 33.81 -8.28 3.73
CA HIS A 153 33.14 -8.58 5.00
C HIS A 153 34.12 -8.75 6.17
N ARG A 154 35.43 -8.52 5.94
CA ARG A 154 36.41 -8.57 7.03
C ARG A 154 36.08 -7.55 8.13
N GLY A 155 35.88 -8.03 9.35
CA GLY A 155 35.50 -7.19 10.49
C GLY A 155 34.01 -6.83 10.51
N ALA A 156 33.18 -7.59 9.82
CA ALA A 156 31.72 -7.54 9.88
C ALA A 156 31.18 -8.87 10.46
N PRO A 157 31.24 -9.07 11.80
CA PRO A 157 30.83 -10.32 12.43
C PRO A 157 29.37 -10.70 12.15
N ASP A 158 28.49 -9.74 11.90
CA ASP A 158 27.09 -10.04 11.59
C ASP A 158 26.90 -10.41 10.10
N LYS A 159 27.94 -10.38 9.26
CA LYS A 159 27.91 -10.85 7.86
C LYS A 159 28.27 -12.34 7.72
N GLU A 160 28.48 -13.04 8.83
CA GLU A 160 28.70 -14.48 8.83
C GLU A 160 27.48 -15.21 8.22
N PRO A 161 27.66 -16.09 7.22
CA PRO A 161 26.56 -16.68 6.48
C PRO A 161 25.54 -17.42 7.36
N GLN A 162 25.99 -18.22 8.33
CA GLN A 162 25.08 -18.96 9.19
C GLN A 162 24.23 -18.02 10.04
N ARG A 163 24.83 -16.97 10.61
CA ARG A 163 24.10 -15.94 11.36
C ARG A 163 22.97 -15.28 10.55
N ARG A 164 23.21 -15.02 9.26
CA ARG A 164 22.21 -14.47 8.34
C ARG A 164 21.10 -15.48 8.04
N LEU A 165 21.47 -16.73 7.74
CA LEU A 165 20.52 -17.82 7.51
C LEU A 165 19.65 -18.11 8.74
N ASP A 166 20.21 -18.03 9.94
CA ASP A 166 19.48 -18.18 11.19
C ASP A 166 18.40 -17.11 11.35
N THR A 167 18.74 -15.83 11.13
CA THR A 167 17.75 -14.74 11.15
C THR A 167 16.63 -14.97 10.14
N LEU A 168 16.96 -15.38 8.91
CA LEU A 168 15.97 -15.71 7.87
C LEU A 168 15.03 -16.83 8.34
N ASN A 169 15.58 -17.92 8.87
CA ASN A 169 14.78 -19.05 9.34
C ASN A 169 13.94 -18.71 10.58
N PHE A 170 14.44 -17.90 11.51
CA PHE A 170 13.66 -17.42 12.65
C PHE A 170 12.48 -16.55 12.22
N ALA A 171 12.64 -15.72 11.18
CA ALA A 171 11.53 -14.96 10.62
C ALA A 171 10.45 -15.89 10.06
N GLY A 172 10.84 -16.97 9.39
CA GLY A 172 9.94 -18.02 8.94
C GLY A 172 9.19 -18.72 10.07
N GLU A 173 9.88 -19.10 11.15
CA GLU A 173 9.28 -19.72 12.33
C GLU A 173 8.27 -18.82 13.05
N LEU A 174 8.48 -17.51 12.99
CA LEU A 174 7.61 -16.50 13.60
C LEU A 174 6.48 -16.01 12.69
N ASN A 175 6.36 -16.55 11.47
CA ASN A 175 5.45 -16.08 10.43
C ASN A 175 5.59 -14.58 10.17
N ILE A 176 6.81 -14.11 9.94
CA ILE A 176 7.09 -12.73 9.56
C ILE A 176 7.28 -12.69 8.04
N ALA A 177 6.51 -11.83 7.36
CA ALA A 177 6.76 -11.52 5.96
C ALA A 177 8.13 -10.83 5.84
N PHE A 178 9.07 -11.47 5.14
CA PHE A 178 10.48 -11.10 5.22
C PHE A 178 11.07 -10.72 3.86
N THR A 179 11.72 -9.56 3.81
CA THR A 179 12.50 -9.10 2.66
C THR A 179 13.95 -9.53 2.81
N THR A 180 14.53 -10.14 1.78
CA THR A 180 15.95 -10.48 1.77
C THR A 180 16.58 -10.21 0.41
N GLY A 181 17.81 -10.66 0.17
CA GLY A 181 18.47 -10.38 -1.10
C GLY A 181 19.95 -10.73 -1.14
N ILE A 182 20.52 -10.55 -2.33
CA ILE A 182 21.93 -10.78 -2.65
C ILE A 182 22.57 -9.51 -3.21
N LEU A 183 23.90 -9.43 -3.09
CA LEU A 183 24.71 -8.42 -3.76
C LEU A 183 25.44 -9.03 -4.95
N VAL A 184 25.56 -8.25 -6.02
CA VAL A 184 26.18 -8.67 -7.28
C VAL A 184 27.38 -7.78 -7.59
N GLY A 185 28.57 -8.36 -7.67
CA GLY A 185 29.82 -7.68 -8.00
C GLY A 185 30.67 -7.26 -6.79
N ILE A 186 30.50 -7.91 -5.64
CA ILE A 186 31.32 -7.67 -4.43
C ILE A 186 32.53 -8.61 -4.31
N GLY A 187 32.72 -9.52 -5.26
CA GLY A 187 33.81 -10.51 -5.30
C GLY A 187 33.32 -11.96 -5.37
N GLU A 188 32.02 -12.16 -5.29
CA GLU A 188 31.33 -13.43 -5.45
C GLU A 188 31.27 -13.89 -6.91
N THR A 189 31.22 -15.20 -7.11
CA THR A 189 31.05 -15.85 -8.41
C THR A 189 29.56 -16.09 -8.72
N ARG A 190 29.24 -16.49 -9.96
CA ARG A 190 27.87 -16.90 -10.29
C ARG A 190 27.38 -18.09 -9.47
N GLN A 191 28.28 -19.02 -9.10
CA GLN A 191 27.90 -20.15 -8.24
C GLN A 191 27.51 -19.66 -6.85
N ASP A 192 28.28 -18.75 -6.25
CA ASP A 192 27.95 -18.18 -4.93
C ASP A 192 26.58 -17.48 -4.94
N ARG A 193 26.22 -16.81 -6.05
CA ARG A 193 24.88 -16.20 -6.22
C ARG A 193 23.78 -17.25 -6.30
N ILE A 194 24.02 -18.35 -7.04
CA ILE A 194 23.06 -19.46 -7.14
C ILE A 194 22.87 -20.10 -5.76
N ASP A 195 23.94 -20.40 -5.05
CA ASP A 195 23.89 -21.03 -3.72
C ASP A 195 23.09 -20.18 -2.72
N ALA A 196 23.30 -18.86 -2.73
CA ALA A 196 22.53 -17.93 -1.90
C ALA A 196 21.03 -17.90 -2.28
N LEU A 197 20.71 -17.89 -3.58
CA LEU A 197 19.32 -17.92 -4.06
C LEU A 197 18.63 -19.25 -3.75
N GLU A 198 19.33 -20.38 -3.87
CA GLU A 198 18.83 -21.71 -3.51
C GLU A 198 18.58 -21.83 -2.00
N ALA A 199 19.44 -21.25 -1.16
CA ALA A 199 19.23 -21.21 0.29
C ALA A 199 17.99 -20.37 0.67
N ILE A 200 17.81 -19.21 0.02
CA ILE A 200 16.59 -18.38 0.19
C ILE A 200 15.36 -19.18 -0.25
N ALA A 201 15.41 -19.82 -1.42
CA ALA A 201 14.33 -20.65 -1.94
C ALA A 201 13.99 -21.82 -0.99
N ALA A 202 15.00 -22.47 -0.40
CA ALA A 202 14.82 -23.56 0.56
C ALA A 202 14.14 -23.08 1.86
N SER A 203 14.53 -21.91 2.37
CA SER A 203 13.89 -21.31 3.55
C SER A 203 12.43 -20.91 3.24
N HIS A 204 12.16 -20.32 2.08
CA HIS A 204 10.79 -20.04 1.65
C HIS A 204 9.98 -21.32 1.45
N ALA A 205 10.52 -22.36 0.84
CA ALA A 205 9.82 -23.64 0.66
C ALA A 205 9.41 -24.28 2.00
N LYS A 206 10.19 -24.05 3.07
CA LYS A 206 9.90 -24.55 4.41
C LYS A 206 8.83 -23.74 5.16
N TYR A 207 8.87 -22.41 5.05
CA TYR A 207 8.06 -21.52 5.91
C TYR A 207 7.05 -20.63 5.14
N GLY A 208 7.24 -20.43 3.84
CA GLY A 208 6.42 -19.58 2.96
C GLY A 208 6.55 -18.08 3.22
N HIS A 209 7.63 -17.64 3.87
CA HIS A 209 7.71 -16.34 4.57
C HIS A 209 8.47 -15.24 3.79
N VAL A 210 9.31 -15.61 2.84
CA VAL A 210 10.05 -14.63 2.02
C VAL A 210 9.08 -13.98 1.05
N GLN A 211 8.80 -12.69 1.23
CA GLN A 211 7.92 -11.95 0.34
C GLN A 211 8.68 -11.36 -0.85
N GLU A 212 9.95 -10.99 -0.64
CA GLU A 212 10.74 -10.23 -1.60
C GLU A 212 12.21 -10.65 -1.56
N VAL A 213 12.81 -10.76 -2.74
CA VAL A 213 14.26 -10.90 -2.92
C VAL A 213 14.78 -9.71 -3.72
N ILE A 214 15.72 -8.98 -3.13
CA ILE A 214 16.41 -7.86 -3.73
C ILE A 214 17.69 -8.38 -4.41
N VAL A 215 17.83 -8.14 -5.71
CA VAL A 215 19.09 -8.33 -6.43
C VAL A 215 19.68 -6.93 -6.64
N GLN A 216 20.75 -6.62 -5.91
CA GLN A 216 21.37 -5.29 -5.97
C GLN A 216 22.79 -5.38 -6.50
N ASN A 217 23.10 -4.54 -7.49
CA ASN A 217 24.45 -4.41 -8.03
C ASN A 217 25.36 -3.58 -7.11
N PHE A 218 26.64 -3.96 -7.06
CA PHE A 218 27.70 -3.17 -6.47
C PHE A 218 28.11 -2.04 -7.41
N LEU A 219 28.21 -0.83 -6.85
CA LEU A 219 28.85 0.32 -7.45
C LEU A 219 29.95 0.81 -6.51
N PRO A 220 31.16 1.11 -7.00
CA PRO A 220 32.23 1.64 -6.16
C PRO A 220 31.88 3.05 -5.70
N LYS A 221 32.07 3.30 -4.40
CA LYS A 221 31.74 4.58 -3.77
C LYS A 221 32.97 5.23 -3.15
N PRO A 222 33.15 6.55 -3.27
CA PRO A 222 34.20 7.26 -2.55
C PRO A 222 34.16 6.96 -1.05
N LEU A 223 35.34 6.98 -0.41
CA LEU A 223 35.50 6.78 1.04
C LEU A 223 35.18 5.38 1.56
N THR A 224 34.93 4.42 0.66
CA THR A 224 34.83 2.99 1.00
C THR A 224 36.16 2.28 0.75
N ILE A 225 36.35 1.09 1.35
CA ILE A 225 37.53 0.25 1.07
C ILE A 225 37.53 -0.18 -0.40
N MET A 226 36.34 -0.45 -0.95
CA MET A 226 36.14 -0.90 -2.33
C MET A 226 36.00 0.25 -3.34
N GLN A 227 36.35 1.48 -3.00
CA GLN A 227 36.19 2.64 -3.89
C GLN A 227 36.95 2.54 -5.23
N ARG A 228 37.96 1.66 -5.30
CA ARG A 228 38.78 1.42 -6.50
C ARG A 228 38.41 0.14 -7.25
N GLU A 229 37.45 -0.62 -6.74
CA GLU A 229 36.96 -1.81 -7.41
C GLU A 229 36.13 -1.45 -8.63
N LYS A 230 36.00 -2.40 -9.56
CA LYS A 230 35.15 -2.21 -10.74
C LYS A 230 33.67 -2.30 -10.34
N PRO A 231 32.79 -1.47 -10.92
CA PRO A 231 31.35 -1.68 -10.76
C PRO A 231 30.94 -3.04 -11.31
N CYS A 232 29.85 -3.58 -10.78
CA CYS A 232 29.22 -4.77 -11.30
C CYS A 232 28.92 -4.62 -12.81
N PRO A 233 29.39 -5.54 -13.67
CA PRO A 233 29.05 -5.53 -15.08
C PRO A 233 27.53 -5.63 -15.29
N GLN A 234 27.00 -4.85 -16.24
CA GLN A 234 25.56 -4.79 -16.49
C GLN A 234 24.99 -6.15 -16.94
N ASP A 235 25.73 -6.89 -17.75
CA ASP A 235 25.36 -8.23 -18.20
C ASP A 235 25.30 -9.25 -17.06
N GLU A 236 26.25 -9.21 -16.13
CA GLU A 236 26.23 -10.02 -14.89
C GLU A 236 25.03 -9.67 -14.01
N TYR A 237 24.70 -8.38 -13.90
CA TYR A 237 23.55 -7.92 -13.12
C TYR A 237 22.22 -8.40 -13.72
N LEU A 238 22.00 -8.15 -15.01
CA LEU A 238 20.79 -8.59 -15.72
C LEU A 238 20.66 -10.12 -15.77
N TRP A 239 21.79 -10.82 -15.92
CA TRP A 239 21.81 -12.28 -15.83
C TRP A 239 21.36 -12.75 -14.44
N THR A 240 21.87 -12.14 -13.37
CA THR A 240 21.56 -12.53 -11.99
C THR A 240 20.09 -12.29 -11.66
N ILE A 241 19.50 -11.17 -12.09
CA ILE A 241 18.05 -10.92 -11.95
C ILE A 241 17.25 -12.01 -12.67
N ALA A 242 17.62 -12.32 -13.92
CA ALA A 242 16.93 -13.35 -14.67
C ALA A 242 17.09 -14.75 -14.07
N ALA A 243 18.25 -15.05 -13.48
CA ALA A 243 18.51 -16.30 -12.77
C ALA A 243 17.69 -16.40 -11.49
N ALA A 244 17.63 -15.32 -10.70
CA ALA A 244 16.82 -15.25 -9.48
C ALA A 244 15.34 -15.56 -9.76
N ARG A 245 14.74 -14.98 -10.81
CA ARG A 245 13.36 -15.29 -11.21
C ARG A 245 13.14 -16.76 -11.60
N VAL A 246 14.18 -17.44 -12.09
CA VAL A 246 14.09 -18.85 -12.52
C VAL A 246 14.31 -19.81 -11.34
N ILE A 247 15.18 -19.44 -10.40
CA ILE A 247 15.57 -20.27 -9.24
C ILE A 247 14.54 -20.16 -8.11
N LEU A 248 14.10 -18.93 -7.81
CA LEU A 248 13.19 -18.67 -6.70
C LEU A 248 11.77 -19.17 -7.02
N PRO A 249 11.00 -19.61 -6.00
CA PRO A 249 9.57 -19.83 -6.14
C PRO A 249 8.89 -18.63 -6.84
N PRO A 250 8.01 -18.87 -7.83
CA PRO A 250 7.47 -17.83 -8.70
C PRO A 250 6.68 -16.75 -7.95
N GLU A 251 6.10 -17.08 -6.79
CA GLU A 251 5.35 -16.19 -5.90
C GLU A 251 6.22 -15.19 -5.13
N ILE A 252 7.54 -15.38 -5.07
CA ILE A 252 8.45 -14.41 -4.44
C ILE A 252 8.59 -13.20 -5.36
N HIS A 253 8.35 -12.00 -4.82
CA HIS A 253 8.57 -10.76 -5.54
C HIS A 253 10.06 -10.52 -5.76
N LEU A 254 10.44 -10.11 -6.97
CA LEU A 254 11.83 -9.84 -7.33
C LEU A 254 12.01 -8.35 -7.56
N GLN A 255 12.90 -7.76 -6.77
CA GLN A 255 13.20 -6.34 -6.79
C GLN A 255 14.63 -6.09 -7.27
N ALA A 256 14.82 -5.03 -8.05
CA ALA A 256 16.14 -4.51 -8.39
C ALA A 256 16.12 -2.97 -8.25
N PRO A 257 17.05 -2.34 -7.50
CA PRO A 257 17.01 -0.89 -7.27
C PRO A 257 17.12 -0.09 -8.58
N PRO A 258 16.12 0.72 -8.95
CA PRO A 258 16.11 1.41 -10.23
C PRO A 258 17.10 2.59 -10.28
N ASN A 259 17.43 3.19 -9.15
CA ASN A 259 18.43 4.26 -9.05
C ASN A 259 19.87 3.81 -9.32
N LEU A 260 20.14 2.50 -9.27
CA LEU A 260 21.48 1.92 -9.48
C LEU A 260 21.71 1.40 -10.90
N SER A 261 20.78 1.68 -11.82
CA SER A 261 20.90 1.41 -13.25
C SER A 261 20.65 2.70 -14.05
N ASP A 262 21.54 3.01 -15.00
CA ASP A 262 21.37 4.22 -15.83
C ASP A 262 20.17 4.11 -16.79
N ASP A 263 19.90 2.90 -17.30
CA ASP A 263 18.63 2.51 -17.90
C ASP A 263 17.97 1.46 -16.99
N PHE A 264 17.02 1.87 -16.16
CA PHE A 264 16.32 0.95 -15.26
C PHE A 264 15.19 0.19 -15.96
N GLY A 265 14.74 0.63 -17.14
CA GLY A 265 13.68 -0.03 -17.88
C GLY A 265 14.02 -1.49 -18.20
N VAL A 266 15.28 -1.77 -18.55
CA VAL A 266 15.74 -3.15 -18.86
C VAL A 266 15.65 -4.12 -17.70
N LEU A 267 15.50 -3.65 -16.45
CA LEU A 267 15.31 -4.52 -15.30
C LEU A 267 13.97 -5.28 -15.38
N LEU A 268 12.92 -4.66 -15.94
CA LEU A 268 11.66 -5.34 -16.25
C LEU A 268 11.85 -6.43 -17.32
N ASP A 269 12.79 -6.23 -18.25
CA ASP A 269 13.12 -7.22 -19.25
C ASP A 269 13.91 -8.41 -18.68
N ALA A 270 14.61 -8.18 -17.56
CA ALA A 270 15.31 -9.21 -16.81
C ALA A 270 14.38 -10.04 -15.91
N GLY A 271 13.20 -9.52 -15.52
CA GLY A 271 12.14 -10.29 -14.86
C GLY A 271 11.74 -9.82 -13.47
N ILE A 272 12.09 -8.59 -13.09
CA ILE A 272 11.53 -7.96 -11.88
C ILE A 272 10.03 -7.73 -12.04
N ASP A 273 9.32 -7.74 -10.92
CA ASP A 273 7.93 -7.31 -10.82
C ASP A 273 7.76 -6.15 -9.83
N ASP A 274 8.82 -5.76 -9.12
CA ASP A 274 8.78 -4.67 -8.15
C ASP A 274 9.97 -3.70 -8.32
N TRP A 275 9.70 -2.40 -8.31
CA TRP A 275 10.72 -1.34 -8.37
C TRP A 275 11.36 -1.02 -7.02
N GLY A 276 10.81 -1.55 -5.93
CA GLY A 276 11.25 -1.36 -4.56
C GLY A 276 10.66 -0.14 -3.88
N GLY A 277 11.25 0.17 -2.72
CA GLY A 277 10.92 1.35 -1.94
C GLY A 277 11.40 2.64 -2.61
N VAL A 278 10.48 3.46 -3.11
CA VAL A 278 10.76 4.74 -3.78
C VAL A 278 10.26 5.88 -2.91
N SER A 279 11.13 6.84 -2.61
CA SER A 279 10.77 7.96 -1.74
C SER A 279 10.59 9.27 -2.50
N PRO A 280 9.44 9.95 -2.36
CA PRO A 280 9.26 11.30 -2.86
C PRO A 280 9.82 12.38 -1.92
N VAL A 281 10.28 12.01 -0.72
CA VAL A 281 10.69 12.94 0.35
C VAL A 281 12.16 12.80 0.72
N THR A 282 12.60 11.57 0.95
CA THR A 282 13.93 11.28 1.53
C THR A 282 14.89 10.76 0.49
N ALA A 283 16.17 11.11 0.61
CA ALA A 283 17.21 10.54 -0.22
C ALA A 283 17.40 9.04 0.07
N ASP A 284 18.03 8.31 -0.86
CA ASP A 284 18.60 7.01 -0.54
C ASP A 284 19.84 7.22 0.35
N HIS A 285 19.74 6.99 1.65
CA HIS A 285 20.90 7.17 2.54
C HIS A 285 21.96 6.06 2.38
N VAL A 286 21.64 4.96 1.71
CA VAL A 286 22.60 3.91 1.37
C VAL A 286 23.38 4.27 0.10
N ASN A 287 22.71 4.83 -0.90
CA ASN A 287 23.29 5.30 -2.16
C ASN A 287 22.97 6.79 -2.41
N PRO A 288 23.47 7.73 -1.58
CA PRO A 288 23.08 9.15 -1.64
C PRO A 288 23.45 9.83 -2.95
N GLU A 289 24.42 9.29 -3.69
CA GLU A 289 24.83 9.75 -5.02
C GLU A 289 23.90 9.31 -6.16
N ARG A 290 22.93 8.42 -5.87
CA ARG A 290 21.96 7.88 -6.83
C ARG A 290 20.52 8.14 -6.33
N PRO A 291 19.94 9.33 -6.60
CA PRO A 291 18.60 9.66 -6.12
C PRO A 291 17.52 8.76 -6.73
N TRP A 292 16.40 8.65 -6.02
CA TRP A 292 15.24 7.89 -6.50
C TRP A 292 14.71 8.46 -7.83
N PRO A 293 14.33 7.60 -8.79
CA PRO A 293 13.60 8.06 -9.97
C PRO A 293 12.27 8.69 -9.56
N ALA A 294 11.86 9.74 -10.27
CA ALA A 294 10.52 10.31 -10.10
C ALA A 294 9.44 9.29 -10.46
N LEU A 295 8.29 9.35 -9.78
CA LEU A 295 7.20 8.40 -9.99
C LEU A 295 6.71 8.35 -11.44
N ASP A 296 6.63 9.51 -12.11
CA ASP A 296 6.24 9.59 -13.52
C ASP A 296 7.21 8.84 -14.44
N LYS A 297 8.50 8.79 -14.08
CA LYS A 297 9.51 8.04 -14.85
C LYS A 297 9.39 6.53 -14.64
N LEU A 298 9.05 6.09 -13.43
CA LEU A 298 8.72 4.69 -13.17
C LEU A 298 7.48 4.27 -13.94
N ARG A 299 6.45 5.11 -13.94
CA ARG A 299 5.20 4.89 -14.68
C ARG A 299 5.48 4.79 -16.18
N GLU A 300 6.19 5.78 -16.75
CA GLU A 300 6.58 5.78 -18.16
C GLU A 300 7.37 4.52 -18.55
N ALA A 301 8.34 4.09 -17.73
CA ALA A 301 9.14 2.90 -18.01
C ALA A 301 8.33 1.59 -17.94
N THR A 302 7.33 1.55 -17.06
CA THR A 302 6.42 0.42 -16.84
C THR A 302 5.41 0.31 -17.99
N GLU A 303 4.73 1.41 -18.31
CA GLU A 303 3.70 1.46 -19.35
C GLU A 303 4.28 1.24 -20.76
N LYS A 304 5.51 1.68 -21.04
CA LYS A 304 6.24 1.35 -22.29
C LYS A 304 6.44 -0.15 -22.52
N ARG A 305 6.23 -0.99 -21.50
CA ARG A 305 6.33 -2.45 -21.56
C ARG A 305 4.97 -3.14 -21.41
N ASP A 306 3.88 -2.39 -21.66
CA ASP A 306 2.50 -2.86 -21.54
C ASP A 306 2.21 -3.40 -20.11
N LYS A 307 2.78 -2.76 -19.09
CA LYS A 307 2.60 -3.06 -17.67
C LYS A 307 1.89 -1.91 -16.95
N VAL A 308 1.34 -2.20 -15.78
CA VAL A 308 0.66 -1.24 -14.92
C VAL A 308 1.44 -1.07 -13.63
N LEU A 309 1.76 0.18 -13.29
CA LEU A 309 2.42 0.53 -12.03
C LEU A 309 1.38 0.68 -10.91
N ALA A 310 1.55 -0.05 -9.81
CA ALA A 310 0.68 0.01 -8.64
C ALA A 310 1.49 0.23 -7.34
N PRO A 311 1.04 1.10 -6.42
CA PRO A 311 1.67 1.19 -5.11
C PRO A 311 1.32 -0.04 -4.26
N ARG A 312 2.29 -0.53 -3.51
CA ARG A 312 2.09 -1.57 -2.49
C ARG A 312 2.38 -1.02 -1.10
N LEU A 313 2.01 -1.81 -0.09
CA LEU A 313 2.46 -1.61 1.28
C LEU A 313 3.85 -2.20 1.49
N THR A 314 4.37 -2.07 2.71
CA THR A 314 5.60 -2.76 3.11
C THR A 314 5.45 -4.29 3.23
N ILE A 315 4.21 -4.75 3.37
CA ILE A 315 3.81 -6.16 3.33
C ILE A 315 3.09 -6.40 2.02
N TYR A 316 3.44 -7.47 1.30
CA TYR A 316 2.86 -7.78 -0.01
C TYR A 316 1.43 -8.35 0.09
N PRO A 317 0.60 -8.21 -0.97
CA PRO A 317 -0.80 -8.67 -1.02
C PRO A 317 -1.06 -10.05 -0.42
N GLU A 318 -0.28 -11.04 -0.81
CA GLU A 318 -0.38 -12.46 -0.44
C GLU A 318 -0.25 -12.68 1.08
N PHE A 319 0.44 -11.75 1.75
CA PHE A 319 0.64 -11.75 3.19
C PHE A 319 -0.40 -10.87 3.90
N ALA A 320 -0.71 -9.70 3.32
CA ALA A 320 -1.69 -8.75 3.84
C ALA A 320 -3.12 -9.34 3.90
N THR A 321 -3.50 -10.16 2.91
CA THR A 321 -4.83 -10.81 2.84
C THR A 321 -4.94 -12.06 3.72
N ALA A 322 -3.84 -12.52 4.32
CA ALA A 322 -3.81 -13.62 5.28
C ALA A 322 -3.33 -13.14 6.67
N PRO A 323 -4.01 -12.13 7.27
CA PRO A 323 -3.52 -11.41 8.45
C PRO A 323 -3.36 -12.32 9.66
N THR A 324 -4.21 -13.34 9.83
CA THR A 324 -4.16 -14.27 10.96
C THR A 324 -2.91 -15.12 11.02
N LYS A 325 -2.22 -15.29 9.89
CA LYS A 325 -0.93 -15.97 9.82
C LYS A 325 0.22 -14.98 9.94
N TRP A 326 0.19 -13.92 9.14
CA TRP A 326 1.38 -13.10 8.87
C TRP A 326 1.47 -11.81 9.68
N LEU A 327 0.40 -11.40 10.36
CA LEU A 327 0.36 -10.15 11.13
C LEU A 327 0.14 -10.42 12.61
N ASP A 328 0.64 -9.51 13.45
CA ASP A 328 0.20 -9.42 14.83
C ASP A 328 -1.22 -8.81 14.83
N GLU A 329 -2.08 -9.24 15.75
CA GLU A 329 -3.49 -8.80 15.80
C GLU A 329 -3.64 -7.28 15.91
N THR A 330 -2.67 -6.61 16.53
CA THR A 330 -2.66 -5.16 16.70
C THR A 330 -2.42 -4.41 15.38
N LEU A 331 -1.93 -5.10 14.35
CA LEU A 331 -1.63 -4.56 13.03
C LEU A 331 -2.74 -4.80 12.00
N TYR A 332 -3.70 -5.70 12.26
CA TYR A 332 -4.74 -6.08 11.29
C TYR A 332 -5.46 -4.88 10.68
N PHE A 333 -6.03 -4.03 11.54
CA PHE A 333 -6.74 -2.85 11.06
C PHE A 333 -5.80 -1.86 10.37
N LYS A 334 -4.55 -1.71 10.85
CA LYS A 334 -3.61 -0.72 10.30
C LYS A 334 -3.16 -1.05 8.89
N VAL A 335 -2.98 -2.34 8.61
CA VAL A 335 -2.72 -2.83 7.26
C VAL A 335 -3.98 -2.70 6.40
N LEU A 336 -5.13 -3.20 6.87
CA LEU A 336 -6.41 -3.12 6.13
C LEU A 336 -6.85 -1.68 5.79
N ASP A 337 -6.58 -0.73 6.69
CA ASP A 337 -6.89 0.70 6.50
C ASP A 337 -6.14 1.29 5.30
N ARG A 338 -4.92 0.78 5.03
CA ARG A 338 -4.08 1.20 3.90
C ARG A 338 -4.15 0.30 2.69
N SER A 339 -4.71 -0.89 2.86
CA SER A 339 -4.90 -1.84 1.77
C SER A 339 -6.16 -1.53 0.99
N ASP A 340 -6.09 -1.64 -0.33
CA ASP A 340 -7.28 -1.81 -1.16
C ASP A 340 -7.79 -3.26 -1.07
N ALA A 341 -8.80 -3.59 -1.88
CA ALA A 341 -9.43 -4.91 -1.88
C ALA A 341 -8.49 -6.05 -2.30
N GLU A 342 -7.38 -5.75 -2.98
CA GLU A 342 -6.36 -6.73 -3.36
C GLU A 342 -5.23 -6.83 -2.33
N GLY A 343 -5.19 -5.98 -1.30
CA GLY A 343 -4.06 -5.92 -0.36
C GLY A 343 -2.94 -4.96 -0.78
N LEU A 344 -3.07 -4.27 -1.92
CA LEU A 344 -2.13 -3.25 -2.40
C LEU A 344 -2.32 -1.92 -1.66
N GLY A 345 -1.36 -1.00 -1.80
CA GLY A 345 -1.49 0.32 -1.19
C GLY A 345 -2.58 1.14 -1.87
N ARG A 346 -3.49 1.72 -1.10
CA ARG A 346 -4.50 2.63 -1.64
C ARG A 346 -3.86 3.86 -2.27
N ASP A 347 -4.33 4.23 -3.45
CA ASP A 347 -3.87 5.41 -4.18
C ASP A 347 -5.01 6.37 -4.54
N ASP A 348 -6.12 6.32 -3.79
CA ASP A 348 -7.26 7.19 -4.04
C ASP A 348 -6.83 8.68 -3.90
N PRO A 349 -7.28 9.56 -4.81
CA PRO A 349 -6.92 10.97 -4.76
C PRO A 349 -7.27 11.63 -3.43
N GLY A 350 -6.30 12.35 -2.87
CA GLY A 350 -6.49 13.16 -1.66
C GLY A 350 -6.30 12.44 -0.34
N GLN A 351 -5.99 11.14 -0.33
CA GLN A 351 -5.73 10.39 0.91
C GLN A 351 -4.62 11.00 1.78
N VAL A 352 -4.88 11.07 3.08
CA VAL A 352 -3.99 11.55 4.14
C VAL A 352 -4.15 10.63 5.33
N TRP A 353 -3.01 10.27 5.93
CA TRP A 353 -2.98 9.30 7.01
C TRP A 353 -2.29 9.84 8.29
N PRO A 354 -2.73 9.42 9.50
CA PRO A 354 -3.97 8.69 9.74
C PRO A 354 -5.17 9.56 9.33
N GLU A 355 -6.26 8.93 8.91
CA GLU A 355 -7.47 9.68 8.65
C GLU A 355 -7.89 10.41 9.93
N LYS A 356 -8.09 11.72 9.81
CA LYS A 356 -8.62 12.54 10.90
C LYS A 356 -10.00 13.01 10.51
N VAL A 357 -10.93 12.81 11.44
CA VAL A 357 -12.27 13.37 11.38
C VAL A 357 -12.17 14.78 11.97
N THR A 358 -12.52 15.81 11.21
CA THR A 358 -12.55 17.17 11.76
C THR A 358 -13.70 17.32 12.76
N ALA A 359 -13.77 18.45 13.47
CA ALA A 359 -14.87 18.71 14.37
C ALA A 359 -16.22 18.61 13.63
N ALA A 360 -17.23 18.10 14.34
CA ALA A 360 -18.59 18.03 13.85
C ALA A 360 -19.12 19.41 13.42
N ASP A 361 -19.67 19.53 12.21
CA ASP A 361 -20.32 20.74 11.72
C ASP A 361 -21.81 20.49 11.47
N VAL A 362 -22.65 21.51 11.61
CA VAL A 362 -24.09 21.42 11.32
C VAL A 362 -24.30 21.89 9.89
N VAL A 363 -24.74 20.98 9.01
CA VAL A 363 -25.04 21.33 7.63
C VAL A 363 -26.20 22.33 7.60
N GLN A 364 -26.01 23.48 6.95
CA GLN A 364 -27.05 24.51 6.78
C GLN A 364 -28.02 24.17 5.63
N ASP A 365 -28.36 22.89 5.46
CA ASP A 365 -29.31 22.40 4.44
C ASP A 365 -30.69 22.04 5.04
N GLY A 366 -30.85 22.24 6.35
CA GLY A 366 -32.09 21.93 7.08
C GLY A 366 -32.19 20.51 7.62
N ALA A 367 -31.15 19.68 7.46
CA ALA A 367 -31.07 18.38 8.13
C ALA A 367 -30.54 18.55 9.57
N GLU A 368 -31.21 17.95 10.58
CA GLU A 368 -30.68 17.80 11.95
C GLU A 368 -29.57 16.74 12.01
N VAL A 369 -28.60 16.82 11.09
CA VAL A 369 -27.49 15.90 11.00
C VAL A 369 -26.23 16.63 11.45
N ILE A 370 -25.64 16.13 12.52
CA ILE A 370 -24.28 16.48 12.90
C ILE A 370 -23.36 15.82 11.87
N LEU A 371 -22.76 16.62 11.00
CA LEU A 371 -21.73 16.17 10.07
C LEU A 371 -20.47 15.95 10.91
N ILE A 372 -20.31 14.76 11.49
CA ILE A 372 -19.06 14.31 12.11
C ILE A 372 -17.98 14.60 11.07
N GLY A 373 -17.07 15.53 11.40
CA GLY A 373 -16.44 16.40 10.40
C GLY A 373 -15.77 15.69 9.24
N HIS A 374 -15.54 16.42 8.14
CA HIS A 374 -14.96 15.88 6.92
C HIS A 374 -13.77 14.97 7.23
N ARG A 375 -13.79 13.76 6.65
CA ARG A 375 -12.54 13.03 6.42
C ARG A 375 -11.70 13.95 5.56
N SER A 376 -10.51 14.32 6.04
CA SER A 376 -9.70 15.45 5.54
C SER A 376 -9.21 15.33 4.08
N THR A 377 -9.76 14.42 3.29
CA THR A 377 -9.08 13.79 2.14
C THR A 377 -9.99 13.50 0.96
N GLN A 378 -11.31 13.48 1.12
CA GLN A 378 -12.22 13.06 0.05
C GLN A 378 -13.14 14.18 -0.40
N TRP A 379 -13.19 14.36 -1.72
CA TRP A 379 -14.33 15.01 -2.36
C TRP A 379 -15.59 14.17 -2.13
N TYR A 380 -16.72 14.84 -1.89
CA TYR A 380 -18.03 14.21 -1.75
C TYR A 380 -19.08 15.11 -2.41
N SER A 381 -20.27 14.55 -2.70
CA SER A 381 -21.36 15.33 -3.27
C SER A 381 -21.78 16.46 -2.32
N GLY A 382 -21.70 17.70 -2.80
CA GLY A 382 -21.97 18.91 -1.99
C GLY A 382 -20.72 19.56 -1.37
N ALA A 383 -19.52 19.04 -1.64
CA ALA A 383 -18.27 19.71 -1.25
C ALA A 383 -17.99 20.94 -2.13
N ASN A 384 -17.31 21.95 -1.57
CA ASN A 384 -16.98 23.21 -2.25
C ASN A 384 -15.76 23.13 -3.19
N ASN A 385 -15.13 21.96 -3.31
CA ASN A 385 -14.02 21.69 -4.20
C ASN A 385 -14.48 20.88 -5.43
N PRO A 386 -13.80 20.99 -6.59
CA PRO A 386 -14.14 20.20 -7.76
C PRO A 386 -13.93 18.70 -7.52
N PRO A 387 -14.75 17.81 -8.14
CA PRO A 387 -14.54 16.38 -8.09
C PRO A 387 -13.19 15.98 -8.68
N PRO A 388 -12.52 14.95 -8.13
CA PRO A 388 -11.35 14.38 -8.77
C PRO A 388 -11.73 13.77 -10.12
N VAL A 389 -10.84 13.93 -11.10
CA VAL A 389 -10.97 13.25 -12.39
C VAL A 389 -10.40 11.84 -12.22
N LEU A 390 -11.28 10.85 -12.07
CA LEU A 390 -10.88 9.45 -11.91
C LEU A 390 -10.64 8.74 -13.25
N ILE A 391 -11.40 9.12 -14.28
CA ILE A 391 -11.29 8.61 -15.64
C ILE A 391 -10.93 9.79 -16.51
N THR A 392 -9.73 9.80 -17.07
CA THR A 392 -9.29 10.87 -17.98
C THR A 392 -10.03 10.72 -19.31
N ALA A 393 -10.75 11.75 -19.74
CA ALA A 393 -11.56 11.67 -20.95
C ALA A 393 -10.67 11.47 -22.20
N ARG A 394 -10.91 10.35 -22.89
CA ARG A 394 -10.44 9.96 -24.23
C ARG A 394 -8.94 10.10 -24.47
N VAL A 395 -8.19 9.04 -24.13
CA VAL A 395 -7.11 8.63 -25.03
C VAL A 395 -7.77 7.90 -26.20
N ASP A 396 -7.88 8.59 -27.32
CA ASP A 396 -8.24 7.95 -28.59
C ASP A 396 -7.19 6.86 -28.89
N GLY A 397 -7.52 5.59 -28.65
CA GLY A 397 -6.82 4.47 -29.27
C GLY A 397 -5.95 3.55 -28.41
N ASP A 398 -5.81 3.75 -27.10
CA ASP A 398 -5.09 2.79 -26.25
C ASP A 398 -5.99 1.62 -25.87
N LYS A 399 -6.35 0.79 -26.87
CA LYS A 399 -6.85 -0.55 -26.59
C LYS A 399 -5.73 -1.32 -25.89
N ILE A 400 -5.95 -1.67 -24.64
CA ILE A 400 -5.14 -2.68 -23.96
C ILE A 400 -5.03 -3.92 -24.86
N LYS A 401 -3.81 -4.29 -25.23
CA LYS A 401 -3.57 -5.26 -26.32
C LYS A 401 -3.67 -6.71 -25.86
N ALA A 402 -3.37 -6.96 -24.61
CA ALA A 402 -3.21 -8.29 -24.03
C ALA A 402 -3.59 -8.29 -22.54
N GLY A 403 -3.71 -9.49 -21.98
CA GLY A 403 -4.02 -9.71 -20.57
C GLY A 403 -5.49 -10.05 -20.31
N PRO A 404 -5.82 -10.49 -19.09
CA PRO A 404 -7.16 -10.98 -18.75
C PRO A 404 -8.27 -9.94 -19.00
N ILE A 405 -8.04 -8.68 -18.64
CA ILE A 405 -9.00 -7.59 -18.90
C ILE A 405 -9.26 -7.45 -20.40
N ALA A 406 -8.20 -7.41 -21.22
CA ALA A 406 -8.33 -7.25 -22.66
C ALA A 406 -9.10 -8.41 -23.32
N GLU A 407 -8.94 -9.63 -22.81
CA GLU A 407 -9.70 -10.80 -23.26
C GLU A 407 -11.19 -10.67 -22.93
N VAL A 408 -11.53 -10.25 -21.71
CA VAL A 408 -12.92 -10.00 -21.31
C VAL A 408 -13.56 -8.91 -22.17
N LEU A 409 -12.89 -7.77 -22.35
CA LEU A 409 -13.41 -6.66 -23.17
C LEU A 409 -13.66 -7.10 -24.62
N ARG A 410 -12.76 -7.90 -25.20
CA ARG A 410 -12.94 -8.43 -26.56
C ARG A 410 -14.11 -9.41 -26.66
N GLY A 411 -14.32 -10.23 -25.63
CA GLY A 411 -15.50 -11.11 -25.54
C GLY A 411 -16.79 -10.31 -25.58
N VAL A 412 -16.86 -9.22 -24.80
CA VAL A 412 -18.02 -8.31 -24.77
C VAL A 412 -18.22 -7.61 -26.12
N GLU A 413 -17.16 -7.12 -26.76
CA GLU A 413 -17.24 -6.55 -28.13
C GLU A 413 -17.81 -7.55 -29.15
N LEU A 414 -17.57 -8.86 -28.96
CA LEU A 414 -18.10 -9.94 -29.79
C LEU A 414 -19.50 -10.42 -29.37
N GLY A 415 -20.13 -9.76 -28.39
CA GLY A 415 -21.49 -10.07 -27.92
C GLY A 415 -21.57 -11.16 -26.85
N GLN A 416 -20.46 -11.54 -26.22
CA GLN A 416 -20.47 -12.47 -25.10
C GLN A 416 -20.99 -11.78 -23.83
N GLN A 417 -21.79 -12.50 -23.04
CA GLN A 417 -22.16 -12.06 -21.69
C GLN A 417 -21.02 -12.32 -20.71
N VAL A 418 -20.80 -11.38 -19.80
CA VAL A 418 -19.76 -11.47 -18.77
C VAL A 418 -20.23 -12.39 -17.65
N ASP A 419 -19.47 -13.43 -17.35
CA ASP A 419 -19.73 -14.30 -16.21
C ASP A 419 -19.14 -13.76 -14.89
N GLN A 420 -19.32 -14.49 -13.78
CA GLN A 420 -18.84 -14.06 -12.47
C GLN A 420 -17.31 -13.89 -12.42
N ASP A 421 -16.54 -14.82 -12.99
CA ASP A 421 -15.08 -14.79 -12.93
C ASP A 421 -14.52 -13.64 -13.79
N GLN A 422 -15.18 -13.37 -14.91
CA GLN A 422 -14.87 -12.23 -15.76
C GLN A 422 -15.25 -10.89 -15.09
N ILE A 423 -16.35 -10.83 -14.32
CA ILE A 423 -16.68 -9.65 -13.50
C ILE A 423 -15.60 -9.42 -12.43
N VAL A 424 -15.17 -10.47 -11.73
CA VAL A 424 -14.07 -10.38 -10.75
C VAL A 424 -12.79 -9.92 -11.42
N THR A 425 -12.51 -10.41 -12.61
CA THR A 425 -11.37 -9.97 -13.42
C THR A 425 -11.44 -8.46 -13.70
N LEU A 426 -12.60 -7.94 -14.12
CA LEU A 426 -12.79 -6.50 -14.36
C LEU A 426 -12.57 -5.63 -13.12
N PHE A 427 -12.89 -6.11 -11.91
CA PHE A 427 -12.60 -5.38 -10.66
C PHE A 427 -11.10 -5.20 -10.38
N GLY A 428 -10.24 -6.02 -11.00
CA GLY A 428 -8.78 -5.88 -10.90
C GLY A 428 -8.17 -4.88 -11.90
N ALA A 429 -8.98 -4.24 -12.75
CA ALA A 429 -8.48 -3.28 -13.74
C ALA A 429 -7.78 -2.10 -13.07
N ARG A 430 -6.57 -1.75 -13.55
CA ARG A 430 -5.79 -0.61 -13.02
C ARG A 430 -5.20 0.26 -14.13
N GLY A 431 -4.99 1.53 -13.81
CA GLY A 431 -4.36 2.50 -14.72
C GLY A 431 -5.08 2.55 -16.09
N PRO A 432 -4.36 2.33 -17.21
CA PRO A 432 -4.96 2.33 -18.55
C PRO A 432 -6.10 1.31 -18.74
N GLU A 433 -6.10 0.20 -18.00
CA GLU A 433 -7.17 -0.81 -18.08
C GLU A 433 -8.52 -0.24 -17.62
N VAL A 434 -8.53 0.64 -16.60
CA VAL A 434 -9.76 1.32 -16.13
C VAL A 434 -10.36 2.18 -17.22
N ASN A 435 -9.52 2.91 -17.97
CA ASN A 435 -9.96 3.72 -19.10
C ASN A 435 -10.57 2.85 -20.22
N ALA A 436 -9.97 1.69 -20.49
CA ALA A 436 -10.50 0.76 -21.49
C ALA A 436 -11.86 0.17 -21.09
N VAL A 437 -12.02 -0.23 -19.82
CA VAL A 437 -13.29 -0.70 -19.27
C VAL A 437 -14.35 0.39 -19.35
N ALA A 438 -14.03 1.61 -18.91
CA ALA A 438 -14.94 2.75 -18.94
C ALA A 438 -15.36 3.15 -20.37
N ALA A 439 -14.42 3.09 -21.33
CA ALA A 439 -14.71 3.40 -22.73
C ALA A 439 -15.69 2.39 -23.34
N LEU A 440 -15.50 1.09 -23.08
CA LEU A 440 -16.44 0.07 -23.56
C LEU A 440 -17.81 0.23 -22.87
N ALA A 441 -17.83 0.51 -21.57
CA ALA A 441 -19.08 0.76 -20.83
C ALA A 441 -19.84 1.97 -21.39
N ASP A 442 -19.15 3.08 -21.69
CA ASP A 442 -19.77 4.26 -22.32
C ASP A 442 -20.28 3.95 -23.73
N GLN A 443 -19.54 3.17 -24.53
CA GLN A 443 -19.99 2.72 -25.84
C GLN A 443 -21.27 1.88 -25.74
N LEU A 444 -21.34 0.91 -24.82
CA LEU A 444 -22.53 0.08 -24.60
C LEU A 444 -23.72 0.93 -24.15
N ARG A 445 -23.50 1.84 -23.19
CA ARG A 445 -24.52 2.82 -22.77
C ARG A 445 -25.00 3.65 -23.97
N LYS A 446 -24.09 4.16 -24.81
CA LYS A 446 -24.42 4.95 -26.01
C LYS A 446 -25.28 4.17 -27.01
N GLN A 447 -25.03 2.88 -27.18
CA GLN A 447 -25.84 2.04 -28.08
C GLN A 447 -27.28 1.88 -27.58
N VAL A 448 -27.50 1.90 -26.26
CA VAL A 448 -28.83 1.71 -25.66
C VAL A 448 -29.61 3.02 -25.56
N VAL A 449 -28.97 4.11 -25.09
CA VAL A 449 -29.68 5.37 -24.77
C VAL A 449 -29.22 6.60 -25.57
N GLY A 450 -28.25 6.44 -26.48
CA GLY A 450 -27.72 7.55 -27.27
C GLY A 450 -26.84 8.52 -26.47
N ASP A 451 -26.69 9.76 -26.93
CA ASP A 451 -25.88 10.79 -26.26
C ASP A 451 -26.65 11.57 -25.17
N VAL A 452 -27.97 11.40 -25.09
CA VAL A 452 -28.81 12.10 -24.11
C VAL A 452 -28.81 11.32 -22.79
N VAL A 453 -28.27 11.93 -21.74
CA VAL A 453 -28.35 11.42 -20.36
C VAL A 453 -29.44 12.19 -19.62
N THR A 454 -30.36 11.47 -18.98
CA THR A 454 -31.52 12.04 -18.28
C THR A 454 -31.29 12.08 -16.76
N TRP A 455 -31.96 13.01 -16.08
CA TRP A 455 -32.04 13.08 -14.62
C TRP A 455 -33.47 13.39 -14.21
N VAL A 456 -33.83 13.09 -12.96
CA VAL A 456 -35.15 13.38 -12.38
C VAL A 456 -35.01 14.43 -11.29
N HIS A 457 -35.86 15.46 -11.31
CA HIS A 457 -35.92 16.44 -10.23
C HIS A 457 -36.74 15.85 -9.10
N ASN A 458 -36.07 15.48 -8.01
CA ASN A 458 -36.62 14.64 -6.97
C ASN A 458 -36.59 15.30 -5.59
N ARG A 459 -37.54 14.94 -4.71
CA ARG A 459 -37.42 15.14 -3.25
C ARG A 459 -37.39 13.81 -2.51
N ASN A 460 -36.32 13.57 -1.74
CA ASN A 460 -36.29 12.50 -0.76
C ASN A 460 -37.17 12.87 0.46
N ILE A 461 -38.17 12.03 0.75
CA ILE A 461 -38.99 12.12 1.95
C ILE A 461 -38.63 10.96 2.86
N ASN A 462 -37.83 11.28 3.88
CA ASN A 462 -37.51 10.36 4.96
C ASN A 462 -38.69 10.31 5.94
N TYR A 463 -39.60 9.34 5.80
CA TYR A 463 -40.87 9.32 6.55
C TYR A 463 -40.75 8.70 7.94
N THR A 464 -39.71 7.90 8.21
CA THR A 464 -39.35 7.48 9.57
C THR A 464 -37.89 7.09 9.66
N ASN A 465 -37.26 7.32 10.81
CA ASN A 465 -35.95 6.77 11.13
C ASN A 465 -36.03 5.57 12.09
N VAL A 466 -37.23 5.10 12.44
CA VAL A 466 -37.44 3.92 13.29
C VAL A 466 -37.16 2.66 12.48
N CYS A 467 -36.26 1.80 12.96
CA CYS A 467 -35.88 0.59 12.24
C CYS A 467 -35.71 -0.60 13.20
N THR A 468 -36.20 -1.75 12.79
CA THR A 468 -36.03 -3.02 13.51
C THR A 468 -34.57 -3.50 13.50
N PHE A 469 -33.81 -3.16 12.46
CA PHE A 469 -32.42 -3.58 12.32
C PHE A 469 -31.43 -2.65 13.04
N LYS A 470 -30.33 -3.24 13.52
CA LYS A 470 -29.26 -2.56 14.29
C LYS A 470 -27.94 -2.55 13.53
N CYS A 471 -27.98 -2.11 12.28
CA CYS A 471 -26.80 -2.04 11.41
C CYS A 471 -25.75 -1.10 12.02
N LYS A 472 -24.54 -1.61 12.28
CA LYS A 472 -23.46 -0.83 12.90
C LYS A 472 -23.02 0.39 12.07
N PHE A 473 -23.22 0.32 10.75
CA PHE A 473 -22.85 1.38 9.79
C PHE A 473 -23.95 2.43 9.55
N CYS A 474 -25.19 2.21 10.02
CA CYS A 474 -26.31 3.06 9.64
C CYS A 474 -26.31 4.37 10.44
N GLY A 475 -26.15 5.51 9.75
CA GLY A 475 -26.28 6.85 10.32
C GLY A 475 -27.74 7.31 10.50
N PHE A 476 -28.67 6.69 9.78
CA PHE A 476 -30.08 7.10 9.70
C PHE A 476 -30.95 6.50 10.81
N SER A 477 -30.93 5.17 10.99
CA SER A 477 -31.85 4.47 11.90
C SER A 477 -31.66 4.79 13.39
N LYS A 478 -32.75 4.84 14.16
CA LYS A 478 -32.77 5.00 15.63
C LYS A 478 -33.55 3.87 16.29
N GLY A 479 -33.09 3.47 17.48
CA GLY A 479 -33.81 2.56 18.37
C GLY A 479 -33.82 3.05 19.83
N PRO A 480 -34.57 2.38 20.73
CA PRO A 480 -34.76 2.80 22.12
C PRO A 480 -33.46 2.96 22.93
N LEU A 481 -32.39 2.25 22.54
CA LEU A 481 -31.10 2.22 23.24
C LEU A 481 -30.06 3.22 22.69
N SER A 482 -30.40 4.03 21.69
CA SER A 482 -29.46 4.94 20.99
C SER A 482 -29.79 6.44 21.12
N LEU A 483 -30.71 6.80 22.03
CA LEU A 483 -31.25 8.16 22.19
C LEU A 483 -30.18 9.23 22.46
N ASN A 484 -29.05 8.88 23.07
CA ASN A 484 -28.03 9.85 23.51
C ASN A 484 -26.95 10.17 22.46
N LEU A 485 -26.87 9.47 21.33
CA LEU A 485 -25.76 9.63 20.37
C LEU A 485 -26.18 10.13 18.98
N ARG A 486 -27.47 10.05 18.63
CA ARG A 486 -27.89 10.13 17.21
C ARG A 486 -29.23 10.85 16.96
N GLY A 487 -29.80 11.58 17.92
CA GLY A 487 -31.09 12.29 17.76
C GLY A 487 -32.33 11.43 18.06
N THR A 488 -33.52 12.03 18.02
CA THR A 488 -34.79 11.40 18.41
C THR A 488 -35.40 10.53 17.30
N PRO A 489 -36.07 9.41 17.65
CA PRO A 489 -36.88 8.67 16.69
C PRO A 489 -38.07 9.53 16.23
N TYR A 490 -38.43 9.47 14.95
CA TYR A 490 -39.59 10.16 14.39
C TYR A 490 -40.35 9.29 13.38
N LEU A 491 -41.63 9.63 13.23
CA LEU A 491 -42.52 9.13 12.21
C LEU A 491 -43.36 10.30 11.69
N LEU A 492 -43.28 10.58 10.39
CA LEU A 492 -44.11 11.57 9.72
C LEU A 492 -45.54 11.04 9.56
N THR A 493 -46.51 11.93 9.66
CA THR A 493 -47.90 11.64 9.31
C THR A 493 -48.09 11.62 7.79
N LEU A 494 -49.21 11.06 7.30
CA LEU A 494 -49.55 11.12 5.88
C LEU A 494 -49.71 12.57 5.39
N ASP A 495 -50.24 13.45 6.23
CA ASP A 495 -50.37 14.89 5.93
C ASP A 495 -49.00 15.57 5.80
N ASP A 496 -48.03 15.22 6.66
CA ASP A 496 -46.65 15.72 6.54
C ASP A 496 -46.01 15.29 5.23
N ILE A 497 -46.24 14.04 4.80
CA ILE A 497 -45.73 13.50 3.54
C ILE A 497 -46.38 14.25 2.35
N ALA A 498 -47.70 14.39 2.36
CA ALA A 498 -48.47 15.11 1.36
C ALA A 498 -48.04 16.58 1.22
N LEU A 499 -47.80 17.26 2.34
CA LEU A 499 -47.29 18.63 2.37
C LEU A 499 -45.90 18.72 1.72
N ARG A 500 -44.97 17.84 2.12
CA ARG A 500 -43.61 17.80 1.55
C ARG A 500 -43.61 17.50 0.05
N ALA A 501 -44.52 16.65 -0.42
CA ALA A 501 -44.69 16.37 -1.85
C ALA A 501 -45.22 17.61 -2.60
N SER A 502 -46.21 18.30 -2.04
CA SER A 502 -46.76 19.55 -2.60
C SER A 502 -45.69 20.63 -2.71
N GLU A 503 -44.93 20.86 -1.64
CA GLU A 503 -43.79 21.79 -1.65
C GLU A 503 -42.71 21.43 -2.68
N ALA A 504 -42.49 20.13 -2.95
CA ALA A 504 -41.53 19.67 -3.94
C ALA A 504 -42.03 20.01 -5.36
N TRP A 505 -43.30 19.71 -5.61
CA TRP A 505 -43.98 20.00 -6.87
C TRP A 505 -43.96 21.49 -7.19
N ASP A 506 -44.23 22.35 -6.19
CA ASP A 506 -44.19 23.81 -6.35
C ASP A 506 -42.78 24.32 -6.71
N LYS A 507 -41.74 23.56 -6.34
CA LYS A 507 -40.35 23.83 -6.72
C LYS A 507 -39.94 23.16 -8.05
N GLY A 508 -40.87 22.49 -8.72
CA GLY A 508 -40.68 21.84 -10.01
C GLY A 508 -40.12 20.42 -9.94
N ALA A 509 -40.17 19.76 -8.78
CA ALA A 509 -39.86 18.33 -8.69
C ALA A 509 -40.95 17.51 -9.39
N THR A 510 -40.56 16.42 -10.03
CA THR A 510 -41.46 15.50 -10.75
C THR A 510 -41.58 14.14 -10.06
N GLU A 511 -40.73 13.86 -9.09
CA GLU A 511 -40.71 12.60 -8.33
C GLU A 511 -40.49 12.86 -6.84
N VAL A 512 -41.08 12.01 -5.99
CA VAL A 512 -40.69 11.89 -4.58
C VAL A 512 -40.13 10.49 -4.30
N THR A 513 -38.97 10.42 -3.64
CA THR A 513 -38.43 9.14 -3.17
C THR A 513 -38.78 8.98 -1.69
N LEU A 514 -39.55 7.95 -1.37
CA LEU A 514 -39.92 7.61 -0.01
C LEU A 514 -38.86 6.68 0.59
N GLN A 515 -38.16 7.14 1.62
CA GLN A 515 -37.15 6.36 2.32
C GLN A 515 -37.48 6.31 3.81
N GLY A 516 -37.27 5.17 4.45
CA GLY A 516 -37.60 5.01 5.85
C GLY A 516 -36.87 3.84 6.47
N GLY A 517 -36.79 3.84 7.80
CA GLY A 517 -36.41 2.66 8.53
C GLY A 517 -37.47 1.55 8.38
N ILE A 518 -37.06 0.31 8.63
CA ILE A 518 -37.96 -0.86 8.60
C ILE A 518 -38.74 -0.87 9.92
N HIS A 519 -39.82 -0.07 9.98
CA HIS A 519 -40.66 0.10 11.15
C HIS A 519 -41.35 -1.23 11.53
N PRO A 520 -41.35 -1.63 12.81
CA PRO A 520 -41.91 -2.92 13.23
C PRO A 520 -43.42 -3.05 12.98
N ASP A 521 -44.12 -1.91 12.99
CA ASP A 521 -45.59 -1.87 12.89
C ASP A 521 -46.12 -1.58 11.46
N PHE A 522 -45.26 -1.49 10.45
CA PHE A 522 -45.72 -1.29 9.06
C PHE A 522 -45.96 -2.62 8.36
N ASP A 523 -47.08 -2.69 7.67
CA ASP A 523 -47.41 -3.71 6.68
C ASP A 523 -47.46 -3.10 5.27
N GLY A 524 -47.88 -3.91 4.29
CA GLY A 524 -48.00 -3.45 2.90
C GLY A 524 -49.01 -2.31 2.70
N ASP A 525 -50.06 -2.25 3.52
CA ASP A 525 -51.14 -1.27 3.37
C ASP A 525 -50.68 0.14 3.73
N TYR A 526 -49.80 0.28 4.74
CA TYR A 526 -49.19 1.57 5.06
C TYR A 526 -48.49 2.20 3.85
N TYR A 527 -47.73 1.42 3.06
CA TYR A 527 -47.04 1.94 1.87
C TYR A 527 -48.01 2.37 0.77
N ILE A 528 -49.15 1.67 0.64
CA ILE A 528 -50.21 2.05 -0.29
C ILE A 528 -50.83 3.38 0.15
N ASP A 529 -51.10 3.56 1.44
CA ASP A 529 -51.67 4.79 1.97
C ASP A 529 -50.72 5.99 1.85
N VAL A 530 -49.42 5.77 2.02
CA VAL A 530 -48.39 6.78 1.72
C VAL A 530 -48.42 7.18 0.25
N ALA A 531 -48.48 6.22 -0.69
CA ALA A 531 -48.57 6.51 -2.11
C ALA A 531 -49.88 7.26 -2.46
N ARG A 532 -51.01 6.86 -1.87
CA ARG A 532 -52.30 7.56 -2.02
C ARG A 532 -52.21 8.99 -1.52
N ALA A 533 -51.66 9.22 -0.33
CA ALA A 533 -51.51 10.57 0.23
C ALA A 533 -50.71 11.50 -0.70
N VAL A 534 -49.62 10.99 -1.31
CA VAL A 534 -48.85 11.75 -2.31
C VAL A 534 -49.69 12.03 -3.56
N LYS A 535 -50.41 11.03 -4.10
CA LYS A 535 -51.19 11.19 -5.33
C LYS A 535 -52.46 12.02 -5.14
N ASP A 536 -53.06 12.00 -3.96
CA ASP A 536 -54.21 12.83 -3.64
C ASP A 536 -53.80 14.30 -3.51
N ALA A 537 -52.63 14.57 -2.92
CA ALA A 537 -52.09 15.92 -2.80
C ALA A 537 -51.52 16.45 -4.14
N VAL A 538 -50.79 15.61 -4.87
CA VAL A 538 -50.15 15.95 -6.14
C VAL A 538 -50.40 14.83 -7.18
N PRO A 539 -51.54 14.85 -7.88
CA PRO A 539 -51.92 13.77 -8.82
C PRO A 539 -50.91 13.50 -9.93
N GLN A 540 -50.15 14.53 -10.33
CA GLN A 540 -49.14 14.45 -11.40
C GLN A 540 -47.75 14.02 -10.92
N MET A 541 -47.51 13.89 -9.61
CA MET A 541 -46.24 13.40 -9.09
C MET A 541 -45.99 11.95 -9.55
N HIS A 542 -44.76 11.64 -9.95
CA HIS A 542 -44.36 10.27 -10.28
C HIS A 542 -44.49 9.34 -9.08
#